data_AF-A0A800G0W6-F1
#
_entry.id   AF-A0A800G0W6-F1
#
_cell.length_a   1.000
_cell.length_b   1.000
_cell.length_c   1.000
_cell.angle_alpha   90.00
_cell.angle_beta   90.00
_cell.angle_gamma   90.00
#
_symmetry.space_group_name_H-M   'P 1'
#
loop_
_entity.id
_entity.type
_entity.pdbx_description
1 polymer ?
#
loop_
_entity_poly.entity_id
_entity_poly.type
_entity_poly.pdbx_seq_one_letter_code
_entity_poly.pdbx_strand_id
1 'polypeptide(L)'
;MVLALSNEPASKVEPYVEQYNLPFPVASGSTAGGKLGAMVGQKGIPHSYLLDPEGRLVWHGHPNSLTKKHLKLAMAGADRVGPKAVLSWRGEIDGAPPKALEAAADGELAQAFKLIEKEAGSEGAGALDESLSAHVADLRKQIDLAVGRGDFGQSLAALESLAKDLKRHPLGEAILERQREIEEDETIQNEIEAAEALDKALELVANRGIKKAKKSLQSVVKRFPSTHAAKRARGLIGE
;
A
#
# COMPACT_ATOMS: atom_id res chain seq x y z
N MET A 1 -1.14 3.00 -5.22
CA MET A 1 -1.37 1.54 -5.09
C MET A 1 -1.88 0.98 -6.40
N VAL A 2 -1.44 -0.22 -6.79
CA VAL A 2 -2.04 -1.01 -7.88
C VAL A 2 -2.62 -2.27 -7.23
N LEU A 3 -3.85 -2.63 -7.58
CA LEU A 3 -4.52 -3.85 -7.12
C LEU A 3 -5.03 -4.60 -8.35
N ALA A 4 -4.63 -5.86 -8.52
CA ALA A 4 -5.18 -6.71 -9.55
C ALA A 4 -6.33 -7.56 -8.99
N LEU A 5 -7.36 -7.79 -9.81
CA LEU A 5 -8.54 -8.55 -9.45
C LEU A 5 -8.67 -9.74 -10.40
N SER A 6 -8.78 -10.95 -9.86
CA SER A 6 -9.06 -12.17 -10.61
C SER A 6 -10.28 -12.87 -10.03
N ASN A 7 -11.17 -13.35 -10.90
CA ASN A 7 -12.27 -14.22 -10.51
C ASN A 7 -11.86 -15.70 -10.38
N GLU A 8 -10.59 -16.02 -10.66
CA GLU A 8 -10.05 -17.37 -10.49
C GLU A 8 -9.71 -17.65 -9.01
N PRO A 9 -9.80 -18.93 -8.58
CA PRO A 9 -9.45 -19.31 -7.21
C PRO A 9 -7.96 -19.08 -6.90
N ALA A 10 -7.64 -18.96 -5.61
CA ALA A 10 -6.27 -18.76 -5.12
C ALA A 10 -5.29 -19.80 -5.68
N SER A 11 -5.70 -21.06 -5.79
CA SER A 11 -4.89 -22.15 -6.34
C SER A 11 -4.42 -21.96 -7.79
N LYS A 12 -5.02 -21.04 -8.54
CA LYS A 12 -4.56 -20.63 -9.87
C LYS A 12 -3.82 -19.29 -9.87
N VAL A 13 -4.25 -18.38 -9.00
CA VAL A 13 -3.69 -17.03 -8.91
C VAL A 13 -2.30 -17.04 -8.28
N GLU A 14 -2.10 -17.81 -7.20
CA GLU A 14 -0.82 -17.87 -6.47
C GLU A 14 0.35 -18.31 -7.37
N PRO A 15 0.27 -19.44 -8.13
CA PRO A 15 1.35 -19.81 -9.04
C PRO A 15 1.66 -18.75 -10.09
N TYR A 16 0.63 -18.02 -10.56
CA TYR A 16 0.81 -16.95 -11.55
C TYR A 16 1.53 -15.74 -10.94
N VAL A 17 1.15 -15.35 -9.72
CA VAL A 17 1.81 -14.28 -8.96
C VAL A 17 3.28 -14.61 -8.73
N GLU A 18 3.59 -15.86 -8.35
CA GLU A 18 4.95 -16.33 -8.11
C GLU A 18 5.77 -16.40 -9.41
N GLN A 19 5.20 -16.99 -10.47
CA GLN A 19 5.86 -17.15 -11.76
C GLN A 19 6.27 -15.81 -12.36
N TYR A 20 5.39 -14.81 -12.30
CA TYR A 20 5.63 -13.49 -12.88
C TYR A 20 6.15 -12.47 -11.86
N ASN A 21 6.36 -12.88 -10.60
CA ASN A 21 6.83 -12.05 -9.50
C ASN A 21 6.09 -10.70 -9.44
N LEU A 22 4.75 -10.76 -9.47
CA LEU A 22 3.92 -9.56 -9.57
C LEU A 22 4.14 -8.67 -8.35
N PRO A 23 4.53 -7.39 -8.53
CA PRO A 23 4.95 -6.51 -7.44
C PRO A 23 3.79 -5.80 -6.75
N PHE A 24 2.57 -6.33 -6.88
CA PHE A 24 1.36 -5.72 -6.33
C PHE A 24 0.38 -6.81 -5.85
N PRO A 25 -0.50 -6.49 -4.88
CA PRO A 25 -1.50 -7.42 -4.42
C PRO A 25 -2.44 -7.87 -5.55
N VAL A 26 -2.82 -9.15 -5.52
CA VAL A 26 -3.80 -9.74 -6.43
C VAL A 26 -4.90 -10.39 -5.62
N ALA A 27 -6.12 -9.90 -5.75
CA ALA A 27 -7.30 -10.51 -5.11
C ALA A 27 -7.82 -11.67 -5.96
N SER A 28 -7.80 -12.89 -5.41
CA SER A 28 -8.36 -14.10 -6.04
C SER A 28 -9.84 -14.30 -5.68
N GLY A 29 -10.59 -14.99 -6.54
CA GLY A 29 -12.02 -15.28 -6.35
C GLY A 29 -12.91 -14.03 -6.36
N SER A 30 -12.38 -12.89 -6.79
CA SER A 30 -13.06 -11.60 -6.71
C SER A 30 -13.99 -11.40 -7.90
N THR A 31 -15.27 -11.25 -7.61
CA THR A 31 -16.28 -10.82 -8.60
C THR A 31 -16.29 -9.30 -8.82
N ALA A 32 -15.47 -8.54 -8.07
CA ALA A 32 -15.48 -7.09 -8.09
C ALA A 32 -15.17 -6.52 -9.48
N GLY A 33 -14.26 -7.14 -10.25
CA GLY A 33 -13.96 -6.71 -11.62
C GLY A 33 -15.19 -6.76 -12.54
N GLY A 34 -16.05 -7.78 -12.40
CA GLY A 34 -17.31 -7.89 -13.14
C GLY A 34 -18.36 -6.89 -12.67
N LYS A 35 -18.47 -6.64 -11.36
CA LYS A 35 -19.37 -5.63 -10.80
C LYS A 35 -18.99 -4.21 -11.25
N LEU A 36 -17.71 -3.87 -11.17
CA LEU A 36 -17.19 -2.60 -11.69
C LEU A 36 -17.43 -2.48 -13.19
N GLY A 37 -17.25 -3.57 -13.94
CA GLY A 37 -17.52 -3.60 -15.38
C GLY A 37 -18.97 -3.28 -15.69
N ALA A 38 -19.91 -3.90 -14.97
CA ALA A 38 -21.33 -3.61 -15.11
C ALA A 38 -21.68 -2.14 -14.81
N MET A 39 -21.07 -1.54 -13.78
CA MET A 39 -21.29 -0.13 -13.41
C MET A 39 -20.90 0.86 -14.52
N VAL A 40 -19.88 0.52 -15.31
CA VAL A 40 -19.37 1.39 -16.39
C VAL A 40 -19.72 0.90 -17.80
N GLY A 41 -20.60 -0.11 -17.90
CA GLY A 41 -21.00 -0.71 -19.17
C GLY A 41 -19.89 -1.50 -19.89
N GLN A 42 -18.83 -1.89 -19.20
CA GLN A 42 -17.69 -2.62 -19.76
C GLN A 42 -17.87 -4.14 -19.69
N LYS A 43 -17.52 -4.82 -20.79
CA LYS A 43 -17.54 -6.30 -20.89
C LYS A 43 -16.22 -6.96 -21.33
N GLY A 44 -15.24 -6.20 -21.81
CA GLY A 44 -13.98 -6.74 -22.34
C GLY A 44 -12.84 -6.79 -21.32
N ILE A 45 -12.02 -7.84 -21.39
CA ILE A 45 -10.74 -8.00 -20.66
C ILE A 45 -9.55 -7.90 -21.64
N PRO A 46 -8.37 -7.39 -21.21
CA PRO A 46 -8.09 -6.81 -19.90
C PRO A 46 -8.71 -5.40 -19.75
N HIS A 47 -9.06 -5.05 -18.50
CA HIS A 47 -9.62 -3.74 -18.17
C HIS A 47 -8.98 -3.18 -16.90
N SER A 48 -8.86 -1.87 -16.82
CA SER A 48 -8.31 -1.17 -15.66
C SER A 48 -9.23 -0.03 -15.25
N TYR A 49 -9.22 0.25 -13.95
CA TYR A 49 -9.93 1.35 -13.32
C TYR A 49 -8.89 2.21 -12.62
N LEU A 50 -9.08 3.53 -12.68
CA LEU A 50 -8.26 4.50 -11.98
C LEU A 50 -9.18 5.28 -11.05
N LEU A 51 -8.86 5.21 -9.76
CA LEU A 51 -9.53 5.96 -8.72
C LEU A 51 -8.66 7.15 -8.31
N ASP A 52 -9.30 8.24 -7.92
CA ASP A 52 -8.64 9.37 -7.26
C ASP A 52 -8.46 9.11 -5.74
N PRO A 53 -7.78 10.00 -4.99
CA PRO A 53 -7.57 9.84 -3.55
C PRO A 53 -8.84 9.72 -2.72
N GLU A 54 -9.95 10.30 -3.18
CA GLU A 54 -11.25 10.18 -2.54
C GLU A 54 -12.00 8.89 -2.93
N GLY A 55 -11.37 8.00 -3.72
CA GLY A 55 -11.94 6.73 -4.15
C GLY A 55 -12.93 6.84 -5.31
N ARG A 56 -13.03 8.00 -5.96
CA ARG A 56 -13.93 8.22 -7.09
C ARG A 56 -13.32 7.70 -8.38
N LEU A 57 -14.13 7.09 -9.23
CA LEU A 57 -13.70 6.62 -10.54
C LEU A 57 -13.45 7.80 -11.48
N VAL A 58 -12.20 7.99 -11.89
CA VAL A 58 -11.78 9.10 -12.77
C VAL A 58 -11.35 8.64 -14.16
N TRP A 59 -11.05 7.35 -14.33
CA TRP A 59 -10.82 6.75 -15.64
C TRP A 59 -11.06 5.24 -15.60
N HIS A 60 -11.50 4.68 -16.72
CA HIS A 60 -11.53 3.24 -16.94
C HIS A 60 -11.28 2.93 -18.42
N GLY A 61 -10.73 1.76 -18.73
CA GLY A 61 -10.40 1.41 -20.11
C GLY A 61 -9.48 0.22 -20.25
N HIS A 62 -9.07 -0.03 -21.50
CA HIS A 62 -8.01 -1.00 -21.78
C HIS A 62 -6.68 -0.50 -21.17
N PRO A 63 -5.88 -1.32 -20.49
CA PRO A 63 -4.64 -0.88 -19.82
C PRO A 63 -3.69 -0.10 -20.73
N ASN A 64 -3.55 -0.52 -22.00
CA ASN A 64 -2.69 0.16 -22.98
C ASN A 64 -3.17 1.57 -23.39
N SER A 65 -4.41 1.96 -23.09
CA SER A 65 -4.89 3.33 -23.33
C SER A 65 -4.75 4.25 -22.11
N LEU A 66 -4.23 3.73 -20.99
CA LEU A 66 -3.87 4.55 -19.84
C LEU A 66 -2.70 5.46 -20.21
N THR A 67 -2.83 6.76 -19.95
CA THR A 67 -1.81 7.76 -20.30
C THR A 67 -1.39 8.55 -19.06
N LYS A 68 -0.24 9.24 -19.14
CA LYS A 68 0.19 10.19 -18.10
C LYS A 68 -0.84 11.29 -17.81
N LYS A 69 -1.70 11.64 -18.78
CA LYS A 69 -2.78 12.62 -18.58
C LYS A 69 -3.85 12.09 -17.63
N HIS A 70 -4.26 10.83 -17.79
CA HIS A 70 -5.20 10.18 -16.88
C HIS A 70 -4.64 10.12 -15.45
N LEU A 71 -3.36 9.76 -15.31
CA LEU A 71 -2.68 9.75 -14.01
C LEU A 71 -2.64 11.14 -13.36
N LYS A 72 -2.27 12.18 -14.12
CA LYS A 72 -2.27 13.56 -13.59
C LYS A 72 -3.66 14.03 -13.16
N LEU A 73 -4.71 13.66 -13.90
CA LEU A 73 -6.09 13.98 -13.53
C LEU A 73 -6.48 13.26 -12.23
N ALA A 74 -6.15 11.98 -12.11
CA ALA A 74 -6.42 11.20 -10.91
C ALA A 74 -5.65 11.69 -9.68
N MET A 75 -4.48 12.28 -9.89
CA MET A 75 -3.68 12.85 -8.81
C MET A 75 -4.12 14.27 -8.40
N ALA A 76 -5.09 14.88 -9.10
CA ALA A 76 -5.58 16.20 -8.72
C ALA A 76 -6.29 16.11 -7.36
N GLY A 77 -5.71 16.71 -6.33
CA GLY A 77 -6.19 16.56 -4.94
C GLY A 77 -5.37 15.58 -4.09
N ALA A 78 -4.39 14.87 -4.67
CA ALA A 78 -3.47 14.01 -3.91
C ALA A 78 -2.64 14.79 -2.89
N ASP A 79 -2.47 16.10 -3.08
CA ASP A 79 -1.85 17.01 -2.12
C ASP A 79 -2.59 17.05 -0.77
N ARG A 80 -3.87 16.64 -0.75
CA ARG A 80 -4.69 16.50 0.47
C ARG A 80 -4.42 15.21 1.24
N VAL A 81 -3.75 14.25 0.63
CA VAL A 81 -3.26 13.04 1.30
C VAL A 81 -1.77 13.22 1.60
N GLY A 82 -1.50 13.93 2.70
CA GLY A 82 -0.16 14.05 3.28
C GLY A 82 0.37 12.69 3.79
N PRO A 83 1.55 12.66 4.44
CA PRO A 83 2.15 11.41 4.94
C PRO A 83 1.22 10.59 5.87
N LYS A 84 0.24 11.24 6.51
CA LYS A 84 -0.77 10.60 7.38
C LYS A 84 -1.91 9.91 6.61
N ALA A 85 -1.98 10.04 5.29
CA ALA A 85 -3.02 9.43 4.45
C ALA A 85 -3.18 7.93 4.69
N VAL A 86 -2.06 7.23 4.83
CA VAL A 86 -2.04 5.79 5.10
C VAL A 86 -2.65 5.42 6.45
N LEU A 87 -2.68 6.35 7.39
CA LEU A 87 -3.27 6.17 8.71
C LEU A 87 -4.76 6.51 8.74
N SER A 88 -5.27 7.20 7.72
CA SER A 88 -6.66 7.68 7.71
C SER A 88 -7.66 6.53 7.80
N TRP A 89 -8.73 6.77 8.55
CA TRP A 89 -9.86 5.87 8.68
C TRP A 89 -11.15 6.64 8.38
N ARG A 90 -11.98 6.08 7.49
CA ARG A 90 -13.21 6.71 7.01
C ARG A 90 -14.35 5.70 7.09
N GLY A 91 -14.84 5.47 8.30
CA GLY A 91 -16.08 4.72 8.54
C GLY A 91 -17.19 5.64 9.04
N GLU A 92 -18.42 5.15 8.92
CA GLU A 92 -19.61 5.80 9.46
C GLU A 92 -20.07 5.00 10.69
N ILE A 93 -20.16 5.68 11.83
CA ILE A 93 -20.64 5.10 13.09
C ILE A 93 -21.66 6.05 13.67
N ASP A 94 -22.90 5.60 13.78
CA ASP A 94 -23.99 6.40 14.34
C ASP A 94 -23.68 6.80 15.79
N GLY A 95 -23.93 8.06 16.11
CA GLY A 95 -23.68 8.65 17.42
C GLY A 95 -22.22 8.98 17.73
N ALA A 96 -21.25 8.49 16.94
CA ALA A 96 -19.83 8.63 17.27
C ALA A 96 -19.38 10.10 17.35
N PRO A 97 -18.42 10.41 18.26
CA PRO A 97 -17.91 11.77 18.43
C PRO A 97 -17.41 12.38 17.10
N PRO A 98 -18.01 13.48 16.60
CA PRO A 98 -17.72 13.99 15.26
C PRO A 98 -16.27 14.46 15.11
N LYS A 99 -15.68 15.01 16.18
CA LYS A 99 -14.28 15.43 16.18
C LYS A 99 -13.32 14.25 16.17
N ALA A 100 -13.70 13.11 16.76
CA ALA A 100 -12.89 11.90 16.69
C ALA A 100 -12.94 11.29 15.27
N LEU A 101 -14.10 11.31 14.62
CA LEU A 101 -14.25 10.92 13.22
C LEU A 101 -13.40 11.80 12.29
N GLU A 102 -13.41 13.11 12.50
CA GLU A 102 -12.58 14.06 11.72
C GLU A 102 -11.09 13.78 11.92
N ALA A 103 -10.63 13.65 13.17
CA ALA A 103 -9.23 13.31 13.47
C ALA A 103 -8.80 11.96 12.86
N ALA A 104 -9.68 10.95 12.91
CA ALA A 104 -9.44 9.66 12.28
C ALA A 104 -9.35 9.77 10.74
N ALA A 105 -10.22 10.56 10.12
CA ALA A 105 -10.21 10.80 8.67
C ALA A 105 -8.96 11.54 8.19
N ASP A 106 -8.35 12.35 9.06
CA ASP A 106 -7.09 13.06 8.82
C ASP A 106 -5.85 12.22 9.17
N GLY A 107 -6.04 11.00 9.68
CA GLY A 107 -4.96 10.08 10.06
C GLY A 107 -4.26 10.47 11.37
N GLU A 108 -4.92 11.25 12.23
CA GLU A 108 -4.46 11.63 13.57
C GLU A 108 -5.00 10.66 14.63
N LEU A 109 -4.62 9.38 14.52
CA LEU A 109 -5.19 8.28 15.31
C LEU A 109 -5.03 8.50 16.82
N ALA A 110 -3.87 8.97 17.28
CA ALA A 110 -3.66 9.27 18.70
C ALA A 110 -4.58 10.39 19.20
N GLN A 111 -4.85 11.40 18.37
CA GLN A 111 -5.79 12.47 18.71
C GLN A 111 -7.23 11.97 18.68
N ALA A 112 -7.58 11.07 17.76
CA ALA A 112 -8.88 10.42 17.70
C ALA A 112 -9.16 9.59 18.97
N PHE A 113 -8.25 8.70 19.38
CA PHE A 113 -8.36 7.94 20.63
C PHE A 113 -8.54 8.86 21.85
N LYS A 114 -7.75 9.93 21.95
CA LYS A 114 -7.88 10.92 23.02
C LYS A 114 -9.25 11.63 23.03
N LEU A 115 -9.85 11.88 21.87
CA LEU A 115 -11.18 12.49 21.77
C LEU A 115 -12.28 11.51 22.16
N ILE A 116 -12.13 10.23 21.80
CA ILE A 116 -13.02 9.14 22.22
C ILE A 116 -13.01 9.00 23.74
N GLU A 117 -11.82 8.97 24.37
CA GLU A 117 -11.69 8.90 25.83
C GLU A 117 -12.37 10.08 26.55
N LYS A 118 -12.26 11.30 25.99
CA LYS A 118 -12.91 12.49 26.55
C LYS A 118 -14.44 12.44 26.48
N GLU A 119 -14.97 11.75 25.48
CA GLU A 119 -16.40 11.55 25.27
C GLU A 119 -16.82 10.13 25.68
N ALA A 120 -16.06 9.48 26.57
CA ALA A 120 -16.35 8.14 27.04
C ALA A 120 -17.78 8.06 27.60
N GLY A 121 -18.58 7.15 27.04
CA GLY A 121 -20.00 6.97 27.37
C GLY A 121 -20.98 7.69 26.45
N SER A 122 -20.52 8.46 25.46
CA SER A 122 -21.38 8.89 24.35
C SER A 122 -21.75 7.69 23.46
N GLU A 123 -22.90 7.80 22.79
CA GLU A 123 -23.32 6.82 21.80
C GLU A 123 -22.23 6.68 20.71
N GLY A 124 -21.95 5.47 20.23
CA GLY A 124 -20.95 5.25 19.18
C GLY A 124 -19.47 5.41 19.57
N ALA A 125 -19.11 5.98 20.74
CA ALA A 125 -17.71 6.13 21.15
C ALA A 125 -16.98 4.77 21.28
N GLY A 126 -17.62 3.78 21.92
CA GLY A 126 -17.04 2.44 22.06
C GLY A 126 -16.88 1.73 20.71
N ALA A 127 -17.87 1.84 19.82
CA ALA A 127 -17.80 1.26 18.48
C ALA A 127 -16.70 1.91 17.63
N LEU A 128 -16.48 3.22 17.78
CA LEU A 128 -15.38 3.92 17.12
C LEU A 128 -14.02 3.48 17.67
N ASP A 129 -13.87 3.33 18.99
CA ASP A 129 -12.64 2.83 19.61
C ASP A 129 -12.25 1.44 19.07
N GLU A 130 -13.21 0.51 19.04
CA GLU A 130 -13.03 -0.83 18.49
C GLU A 130 -12.64 -0.79 17.01
N SER A 131 -13.30 0.07 16.22
CA SER A 131 -13.03 0.21 14.79
C SER A 131 -11.64 0.78 14.51
N LEU A 132 -11.19 1.79 15.27
CA LEU A 132 -9.85 2.36 15.13
C LEU A 132 -8.78 1.38 15.61
N SER A 133 -9.04 0.63 16.68
CA SER A 133 -8.14 -0.42 17.15
C SER A 133 -7.98 -1.53 16.11
N ALA A 134 -9.08 -1.96 15.48
CA ALA A 134 -9.05 -2.92 14.38
C ALA A 134 -8.31 -2.38 13.15
N HIS A 135 -8.50 -1.09 12.83
CA HIS A 135 -7.77 -0.42 11.75
C HIS A 135 -6.26 -0.40 11.99
N VAL A 136 -5.81 -0.06 13.20
CA VAL A 136 -4.39 -0.12 13.58
C VAL A 136 -3.84 -1.55 13.45
N ALA A 137 -4.60 -2.55 13.88
CA ALA A 137 -4.20 -3.95 13.74
C ALA A 137 -4.09 -4.38 12.26
N ASP A 138 -5.01 -3.94 11.41
CA ASP A 138 -4.97 -4.23 9.97
C ASP A 138 -3.79 -3.53 9.28
N LEU A 139 -3.53 -2.26 9.60
CA LEU A 139 -2.35 -1.55 9.10
C LEU A 139 -1.04 -2.29 9.44
N ARG A 140 -0.90 -2.75 10.69
CA ARG A 140 0.27 -3.55 11.10
C ARG A 140 0.40 -4.82 10.27
N LYS A 141 -0.70 -5.57 10.10
CA LYS A 141 -0.71 -6.78 9.29
C LYS A 141 -0.33 -6.51 7.83
N GLN A 142 -0.82 -5.41 7.25
CA GLN A 142 -0.47 -5.01 5.89
C GLN A 142 1.01 -4.66 5.76
N ILE A 143 1.58 -3.96 6.75
CA ILE A 143 3.01 -3.65 6.81
C ILE A 143 3.83 -4.94 6.87
N ASP A 144 3.50 -5.88 7.76
CA ASP A 144 4.24 -7.14 7.89
C ASP A 144 4.19 -7.98 6.62
N LEU A 145 3.04 -8.02 5.95
CA LEU A 145 2.90 -8.69 4.65
C LEU A 145 3.74 -8.02 3.55
N ALA A 146 3.84 -6.69 3.57
CA ALA A 146 4.67 -5.95 2.61
C ALA A 146 6.17 -6.19 2.87
N VAL A 147 6.60 -6.09 4.13
CA VAL A 147 7.97 -6.41 4.57
C VAL A 147 8.35 -7.83 4.18
N GLY A 148 7.49 -8.82 4.44
CA GLY A 148 7.73 -10.22 4.06
C GLY A 148 7.81 -10.47 2.54
N ARG A 149 7.28 -9.56 1.71
CA ARG A 149 7.37 -9.61 0.24
C ARG A 149 8.54 -8.80 -0.32
N GLY A 150 9.30 -8.13 0.54
CA GLY A 150 10.38 -7.23 0.13
C GLY A 150 9.88 -5.87 -0.39
N ASP A 151 8.64 -5.48 -0.11
CA ASP A 151 8.10 -4.16 -0.43
C ASP A 151 8.27 -3.21 0.75
N PHE A 152 9.47 -2.62 0.85
CA PHE A 152 9.85 -1.77 1.98
C PHE A 152 9.50 -0.30 1.82
N GLY A 153 9.31 0.19 0.59
CA GLY A 153 9.22 1.62 0.33
C GLY A 153 8.06 2.29 1.08
N GLN A 154 6.82 1.99 0.68
CA GLN A 154 5.64 2.59 1.30
C GLN A 154 5.32 2.00 2.68
N SER A 155 5.70 0.74 2.93
CA SER A 155 5.39 0.04 4.17
C SER A 155 6.19 0.57 5.37
N LEU A 156 7.47 0.89 5.19
CA LEU A 156 8.29 1.47 6.26
C LEU A 156 7.90 2.92 6.55
N ALA A 157 7.59 3.71 5.51
CA ALA A 157 7.07 5.07 5.71
C ALA A 157 5.74 5.06 6.48
N ALA A 158 4.87 4.07 6.22
CA ALA A 158 3.64 3.87 6.97
C ALA A 158 3.91 3.43 8.42
N LEU A 159 4.86 2.51 8.63
CA LEU A 159 5.27 2.05 9.95
C LEU A 159 5.82 3.20 10.80
N GLU A 160 6.73 4.01 10.26
CA GLU A 160 7.29 5.18 10.93
C GLU A 160 6.20 6.19 11.29
N SER A 161 5.29 6.47 10.35
CA SER A 161 4.18 7.39 10.58
C SER A 161 3.25 6.90 11.70
N LEU A 162 2.91 5.61 11.69
CA LEU A 162 2.07 4.98 12.70
C LEU A 162 2.76 4.95 14.08
N ALA A 163 4.04 4.60 14.12
CA ALA A 163 4.87 4.57 15.31
C ALA A 163 5.00 5.96 15.96
N LYS A 164 5.19 6.98 15.13
CA LYS A 164 5.29 8.38 15.58
C LYS A 164 3.97 8.90 16.14
N ASP A 165 2.86 8.62 15.46
CA ASP A 165 1.53 9.06 15.90
C ASP A 165 1.14 8.40 17.22
N LEU A 166 1.28 7.07 17.31
CA LEU A 166 0.87 6.27 18.47
C LEU A 166 1.94 6.12 19.56
N LYS A 167 3.06 6.85 19.51
CA LYS A 167 4.22 6.69 20.42
C LYS A 167 3.87 6.67 21.93
N ARG A 168 2.79 7.35 22.32
CA ARG A 168 2.34 7.47 23.72
C ARG A 168 1.02 6.74 23.99
N HIS A 169 0.61 5.87 23.08
CA HIS A 169 -0.61 5.08 23.16
C HIS A 169 -0.24 3.60 23.38
N PRO A 170 -1.01 2.81 24.16
CA PRO A 170 -0.71 1.40 24.39
C PRO A 170 -0.52 0.57 23.10
N LEU A 171 -1.30 0.86 22.06
CA LEU A 171 -1.15 0.19 20.76
C LEU A 171 0.18 0.50 20.07
N GLY A 172 0.82 1.62 20.39
CA GLY A 172 2.07 2.06 19.78
C GLY A 172 3.32 1.32 20.25
N GLU A 173 3.29 0.68 21.43
CA GLU A 173 4.45 -0.05 21.96
C GLU A 173 4.86 -1.19 21.03
N ALA A 174 3.89 -2.02 20.61
CA ALA A 174 4.16 -3.13 19.69
C ALA A 174 4.54 -2.66 18.27
N ILE A 175 4.18 -1.44 17.89
CA ILE A 175 4.54 -0.84 16.60
C ILE A 175 6.00 -0.34 16.66
N LEU A 176 6.38 0.33 17.74
CA LEU A 176 7.76 0.78 17.97
C LEU A 176 8.72 -0.39 18.08
N GLU A 177 8.32 -1.46 18.76
CA GLU A 177 9.15 -2.66 18.85
C GLU A 177 9.35 -3.29 17.47
N ARG A 178 8.28 -3.41 16.69
CA ARG A 178 8.39 -3.92 15.32
C ARG A 178 9.28 -3.05 14.42
N GLN A 179 9.21 -1.73 14.59
CA GLN A 179 10.10 -0.81 13.90
C GLN A 179 11.57 -1.07 14.26
N ARG A 180 11.88 -1.25 15.54
CA ARG A 180 13.24 -1.57 16.00
C ARG A 180 13.73 -2.91 15.49
N GLU A 181 12.90 -3.95 15.54
CA GLU A 181 13.24 -5.26 14.98
C GLU A 181 13.66 -5.16 13.51
N ILE A 182 12.95 -4.35 12.72
CA ILE A 182 13.28 -4.11 11.31
C ILE A 182 14.58 -3.31 11.18
N GLU A 183 14.78 -2.27 12.00
CA GLU A 183 15.98 -1.43 12.00
C GLU A 183 17.25 -2.21 12.42
N GLU A 184 17.13 -3.17 13.33
CA GLU A 184 18.24 -3.96 13.87
C GLU A 184 18.54 -5.24 13.06
N ASP A 185 17.60 -5.72 12.24
CA ASP A 185 17.80 -6.91 11.42
C ASP A 185 18.63 -6.60 10.16
N GLU A 186 19.90 -6.99 10.18
CA GLU A 186 20.83 -6.81 9.05
C GLU A 186 20.34 -7.43 7.73
N THR A 187 19.56 -8.51 7.79
CA THR A 187 18.99 -9.16 6.60
C THR A 187 17.91 -8.27 5.98
N ILE A 188 17.04 -7.72 6.83
CA ILE A 188 16.00 -6.79 6.40
C ILE A 188 16.64 -5.48 5.89
N GLN A 189 17.65 -4.95 6.58
CA GLN A 189 18.37 -3.76 6.14
C GLN A 189 19.01 -3.96 4.76
N ASN A 190 19.64 -5.11 4.52
CA ASN A 190 20.21 -5.43 3.21
C ASN A 190 19.13 -5.56 2.11
N GLU A 191 17.95 -6.06 2.43
CA GLU A 191 16.79 -6.10 1.53
C GLU A 191 16.22 -4.69 1.23
N ILE A 192 16.18 -3.80 2.23
CA ILE A 192 15.78 -2.39 2.07
C ILE A 192 16.75 -1.67 1.12
N GLU A 193 18.06 -1.77 1.37
CA GLU A 193 19.07 -1.17 0.49
C GLU A 193 18.97 -1.67 -0.95
N ALA A 194 18.69 -2.97 -1.12
CA ALA A 194 18.52 -3.58 -2.42
C ALA A 194 17.26 -3.05 -3.14
N ALA A 195 16.15 -2.89 -2.42
CA ALA A 195 14.91 -2.33 -2.94
C ALA A 195 15.10 -0.88 -3.41
N GLU A 196 15.74 -0.03 -2.62
CA GLU A 196 16.06 1.35 -3.03
C GLU A 196 16.97 1.42 -4.26
N ALA A 197 17.96 0.53 -4.32
CA ALA A 197 18.86 0.44 -5.47
C ALA A 197 18.11 -0.01 -6.73
N LEU A 198 17.14 -0.92 -6.59
CA LEU A 198 16.27 -1.34 -7.67
C LEU A 198 15.36 -0.20 -8.13
N ASP A 199 14.74 0.56 -7.23
CA ASP A 199 13.87 1.68 -7.58
C ASP A 199 14.61 2.73 -8.42
N LYS A 200 15.83 3.09 -8.01
CA LYS A 200 16.71 3.97 -8.80
C LYS A 200 17.03 3.39 -10.19
N ALA A 201 17.21 2.07 -10.28
CA ALA A 201 17.42 1.41 -11.57
C ALA A 201 16.13 1.39 -12.43
N LEU A 202 14.96 1.21 -11.83
CA LEU A 202 13.66 1.23 -12.50
C LEU A 202 13.30 2.63 -13.02
N GLU A 203 13.67 3.70 -12.31
CA GLU A 203 13.56 5.07 -12.82
C GLU A 203 14.38 5.25 -14.10
N LEU A 204 15.60 4.70 -14.16
CA LEU A 204 16.41 4.71 -15.38
C LEU A 204 15.76 3.87 -16.49
N VAL A 205 15.14 2.73 -16.17
CA VAL A 205 14.37 1.95 -17.15
C VAL A 205 13.22 2.80 -17.71
N ALA A 206 12.44 3.45 -16.86
CA ALA A 206 11.30 4.27 -17.26
C ALA A 206 11.73 5.46 -18.13
N ASN A 207 12.87 6.08 -17.82
CA ASN A 207 13.32 7.30 -18.49
C ASN A 207 14.19 7.04 -19.73
N ARG A 208 14.94 5.93 -19.76
CA ARG A 208 15.98 5.68 -20.78
C ARG A 208 15.93 4.28 -21.40
N GLY A 209 14.99 3.44 -20.96
CA GLY A 209 14.81 2.07 -21.42
C GLY A 209 15.81 1.07 -20.82
N ILE A 210 15.44 -0.21 -20.88
CA ILE A 210 16.17 -1.32 -20.26
C ILE A 210 17.63 -1.39 -20.72
N LYS A 211 17.92 -1.16 -22.01
CA LYS A 211 19.29 -1.20 -22.54
C LYS A 211 20.25 -0.24 -21.82
N LYS A 212 19.77 0.95 -21.44
CA LYS A 212 20.57 1.96 -20.75
C LYS A 212 20.63 1.73 -19.24
N ALA A 213 19.59 1.11 -18.67
CA ALA A 213 19.52 0.77 -17.25
C ALA A 213 20.20 -0.57 -16.89
N LYS A 214 20.57 -1.40 -17.88
CA LYS A 214 21.11 -2.75 -17.68
C LYS A 214 22.26 -2.80 -16.68
N LYS A 215 23.21 -1.87 -16.74
CA LYS A 215 24.34 -1.80 -15.79
C LYS A 215 23.89 -1.55 -14.36
N SER A 216 22.89 -0.70 -14.15
CA SER A 216 22.33 -0.43 -12.83
C SER A 216 21.62 -1.66 -12.28
N LEU A 217 20.81 -2.34 -13.11
CA LEU A 217 20.16 -3.61 -12.73
C LEU A 217 21.18 -4.70 -12.38
N GLN A 218 22.24 -4.86 -13.18
CA GLN A 218 23.33 -5.80 -12.87
C GLN A 218 24.07 -5.45 -11.58
N SER A 219 24.21 -4.15 -11.26
CA SER A 219 24.78 -3.71 -9.98
C SER A 219 23.93 -4.17 -8.79
N VAL A 220 22.60 -4.06 -8.89
CA VAL A 220 21.67 -4.57 -7.87
C VAL A 220 21.88 -6.08 -7.69
N VAL A 221 21.91 -6.85 -8.77
CA VAL A 221 22.12 -8.31 -8.72
C VAL A 221 23.45 -8.69 -8.08
N LYS A 222 24.53 -7.95 -8.40
CA LYS A 222 25.88 -8.23 -7.89
C LYS A 222 26.02 -7.87 -6.42
N ARG A 223 25.48 -6.72 -6.00
CA ARG A 223 25.61 -6.22 -4.63
C ARG A 223 24.71 -6.96 -3.65
N PHE A 224 23.51 -7.36 -4.10
CA PHE A 224 22.47 -7.89 -3.24
C PHE A 224 21.96 -9.26 -3.71
N PRO A 225 22.83 -10.26 -3.96
CA PRO A 225 22.50 -11.43 -4.76
C PRO A 225 21.37 -12.31 -4.19
N SER A 226 21.14 -12.30 -2.89
CA SER A 226 20.12 -13.09 -2.18
C SER A 226 18.77 -12.37 -2.04
N THR A 227 18.67 -11.12 -2.46
CA THR A 227 17.49 -10.27 -2.20
C THR A 227 16.36 -10.45 -3.20
N HIS A 228 15.15 -10.09 -2.80
CA HIS A 228 13.99 -10.04 -3.69
C HIS A 228 14.20 -9.03 -4.83
N ALA A 229 14.84 -7.91 -4.52
CA ALA A 229 15.21 -6.89 -5.50
C ALA A 229 16.17 -7.44 -6.57
N ALA A 230 17.18 -8.22 -6.19
CA ALA A 230 18.06 -8.88 -7.15
C ALA A 230 17.34 -9.94 -8.00
N LYS A 231 16.46 -10.74 -7.40
CA LYS A 231 15.62 -11.69 -8.14
C LYS A 231 14.79 -10.98 -9.22
N ARG A 232 14.18 -9.84 -8.88
CA ARG A 232 13.41 -9.04 -9.83
C ARG A 232 14.30 -8.39 -10.90
N ALA A 233 15.47 -7.87 -10.52
CA ALA A 233 16.43 -7.29 -11.45
C ALA A 233 16.92 -8.32 -12.49
N ARG A 234 17.21 -9.56 -12.08
CA ARG A 234 17.55 -10.70 -12.96
C ARG A 234 16.47 -10.94 -14.02
N GLY A 235 15.22 -11.05 -13.58
CA GLY A 235 14.07 -11.23 -14.47
C GLY A 235 13.92 -10.12 -15.53
N LEU A 236 14.28 -8.87 -15.20
CA LEU A 236 14.23 -7.74 -16.13
C LEU A 236 15.36 -7.74 -17.17
N ILE A 237 16.53 -8.30 -16.85
CA ILE A 237 17.69 -8.36 -17.75
C ILE A 237 17.81 -9.69 -18.50
N GLY A 238 16.96 -10.67 -18.17
CA GLY A 238 16.91 -11.99 -18.80
C GLY A 238 18.03 -12.94 -18.35
N GLU A 239 18.49 -12.78 -17.10
CA GLU A 239 19.43 -13.67 -16.40
C GLU A 239 18.67 -14.53 -15.38
#